data_AF-A0A381VQV3-F1
#
_entry.id   AF-A0A381VQV3-F1
#
_cell.length_a   1.000
_cell.length_b   1.000
_cell.length_c   1.000
_cell.angle_alpha   90.00
_cell.angle_beta   90.00
_cell.angle_gamma   90.00
#
_symmetry.space_group_name_H-M   'P 1'
#
loop_
_entity.id
_entity.type
_entity.pdbx_description
1 polymer ?
#
loop_
_entity_poly.entity_id
_entity_poly.type
_entity_poly.pdbx_seq_one_letter_code
_entity_poly.pdbx_strand_id
1 'polypeptide(L)' 'QINFLRGKDLPKMVLRDMIVKLESNFLKEYDPEMYPTDTFVPIEELFHTKSQVEKFLKTIEGCVYRLKQ' A
#
# COMPACT_ATOMS: atom_id res chain seq x y z
N GLN A 1 -2.04 -6.75 -2.58
CA GLN A 1 -3.41 -7.12 -2.20
C GLN A 1 -3.63 -6.66 -0.76
N ILE A 2 -4.23 -5.49 -0.58
CA ILE A 2 -4.51 -4.90 0.75
C ILE A 2 -5.59 -5.71 1.46
N ASN A 3 -6.64 -6.11 0.74
CA ASN A 3 -7.73 -6.90 1.32
C ASN A 3 -7.26 -8.31 1.71
N PHE A 4 -6.35 -8.91 0.94
CA PHE A 4 -5.67 -10.13 1.38
C PHE A 4 -4.95 -9.96 2.73
N LEU A 5 -4.21 -8.86 2.92
CA LEU A 5 -3.46 -8.60 4.15
C LEU A 5 -4.37 -8.27 5.34
N ARG A 6 -5.54 -7.65 5.10
CA ARG A 6 -6.59 -7.46 6.12
C ARG A 6 -7.15 -8.78 6.65
N GLY A 7 -7.24 -9.80 5.80
CA GLY A 7 -7.70 -11.14 6.18
C GLY A 7 -6.63 -12.00 6.88
N LYS A 8 -5.41 -11.48 7.09
CA LYS A 8 -4.34 -12.16 7.82
C LYS A 8 -4.28 -11.69 9.27
N ASP A 9 -3.72 -12.53 10.13
CA ASP A 9 -3.46 -12.19 11.53
C ASP A 9 -2.20 -11.31 11.67
N LEU A 10 -2.25 -10.13 11.05
CA LEU A 10 -1.19 -9.12 11.15
C LEU A 10 -1.51 -8.15 12.30
N PRO A 11 -0.50 -7.68 13.05
CA PRO A 11 -0.73 -6.62 14.03
C PRO A 11 -1.38 -5.40 13.37
N LYS A 12 -2.53 -4.96 13.91
CA LYS A 12 -3.34 -3.87 13.33
C LYS A 12 -2.53 -2.61 13.04
N MET A 13 -1.55 -2.29 13.88
CA MET A 13 -0.68 -1.13 13.71
C MET A 13 0.24 -1.25 12.49
N VAL A 14 0.76 -2.44 12.19
CA VAL A 14 1.62 -2.69 11.03
C VAL A 14 0.81 -2.55 9.74
N LEU A 15 -0.40 -3.12 9.73
CA LEU A 15 -1.32 -2.99 8.61
C LEU A 15 -1.73 -1.53 8.37
N ARG A 16 -2.05 -0.78 9.44
CA ARG A 16 -2.42 0.64 9.33
C ARG A 16 -1.26 1.50 8.82
N ASP A 17 -0.05 1.29 9.32
CA ASP A 17 1.16 2.01 8.86
C ASP A 17 1.39 1.78 7.36
N MET A 18 1.30 0.54 6.90
CA MET A 18 1.42 0.20 5.48
C MET A 18 0.32 0.86 4.64
N ILE A 19 -0.94 0.84 5.08
CA ILE A 19 -2.05 1.48 4.36
C ILE A 19 -1.80 2.98 4.24
N VAL A 20 -1.53 3.70 5.32
CA VAL A 20 -1.31 5.17 5.31
C VAL A 20 -0.17 5.56 4.36
N LYS A 21 0.89 4.76 4.33
CA LYS A 21 2.02 4.96 3.42
C LYS A 21 1.63 4.79 1.95
N LEU A 22 0.79 3.81 1.63
CA LEU A 22 0.25 3.62 0.28
C LEU A 22 -0.70 4.75 -0.11
N GLU A 23 -1.59 5.15 0.80
CA GLU A 23 -2.52 6.28 0.60
C GLU A 23 -1.77 7.57 0.26
N SER A 24 -0.65 7.82 0.95
CA SER A 24 0.24 8.97 0.67
C SER A 24 0.99 8.87 -0.67
N ASN A 25 1.29 7.66 -1.17
CA ASN A 25 1.97 7.51 -2.46
C ASN A 25 1.01 7.74 -3.63
N PHE A 26 -0.22 7.25 -3.53
CA PHE A 26 -1.19 7.27 -4.62
C PHE A 26 -2.25 8.36 -4.50
N LEU A 27 -2.23 9.14 -3.41
CA LEU A 27 -3.25 10.15 -3.09
C LEU A 27 -4.66 9.55 -3.15
N LYS A 28 -4.80 8.34 -2.62
CA LYS A 28 -6.02 7.53 -2.66
C LYS A 28 -6.32 6.99 -1.29
N GLU A 29 -7.56 7.08 -0.85
CA GLU A 29 -8.01 6.48 0.40
C GLU A 29 -8.38 5.01 0.16
N TYR A 30 -7.77 4.11 0.92
CA TYR A 30 -8.02 2.67 0.79
C TYR A 30 -9.01 2.24 1.86
N ASP A 31 -10.21 2.81 1.86
CA ASP A 31 -11.28 2.41 2.77
C ASP A 31 -11.82 0.99 2.42
N PRO A 32 -12.00 0.09 3.40
CA PRO A 32 -12.48 -1.28 3.15
C PRO A 32 -13.95 -1.37 2.70
N GLU A 33 -14.80 -0.40 3.03
CA GLU A 33 -16.20 -0.35 2.58
C GLU A 33 -16.27 0.13 1.13
N MET A 34 -15.47 1.13 0.76
CA MET A 34 -15.37 1.64 -0.62
C MET A 34 -14.60 0.69 -1.55
N TYR A 35 -13.62 -0.04 -1.03
CA TYR A 35 -12.79 -0.99 -1.78
C TYR A 35 -12.82 -2.38 -1.13
N PRO A 36 -13.96 -3.11 -1.25
CA PRO A 36 -14.13 -4.41 -0.62
C PRO A 36 -13.29 -5.52 -1.27
N THR A 37 -12.80 -5.29 -2.49
CA THR A 37 -11.98 -6.23 -3.26
C THR A 37 -10.73 -5.57 -3.79
N ASP A 38 -9.65 -6.34 -3.92
CA ASP A 38 -8.40 -5.85 -4.51
C ASP A 38 -8.56 -5.68 -6.03
N THR A 39 -8.03 -4.58 -6.57
CA THR A 39 -7.99 -4.32 -8.00
C THR A 39 -6.55 -4.28 -8.51
N PHE A 40 -6.38 -4.60 -9.79
CA PHE A 40 -5.11 -4.46 -10.49
C PHE A 40 -5.17 -3.20 -11.35
N VAL A 41 -4.13 -2.38 -11.26
CA VAL A 41 -4.01 -1.11 -12.00
C VAL A 41 -2.67 -1.14 -12.75
N PRO A 42 -2.63 -0.80 -14.05
CA PRO A 42 -1.38 -0.66 -14.79
C PRO A 42 -0.41 0.33 -14.12
N ILE A 43 0.88 0.02 -14.13
CA ILE A 43 1.91 0.86 -13.50
C ILE A 43 1.98 2.23 -14.18
N GLU A 44 1.73 2.26 -15.48
CA GLU A 44 1.73 3.46 -16.33
C GLU A 44 0.62 4.44 -15.92
N GLU A 45 -0.47 3.96 -15.33
CA GLU A 45 -1.55 4.81 -14.81
C GLU A 45 -1.24 5.36 -13.41
N LEU A 46 -0.34 4.69 -12.67
CA LEU A 46 0.01 5.04 -11.29
C LEU A 46 1.19 6.01 -11.20
N PHE A 47 2.14 5.92 -12.13
CA PHE A 47 3.39 6.66 -12.07
C PHE A 47 3.68 7.41 -13.37
N HIS A 48 3.92 8.71 -13.25
CA HIS A 48 4.21 9.60 -14.37
C HIS A 48 5.66 10.11 -14.36
N THR A 49 6.36 9.96 -13.22
CA THR A 49 7.75 10.38 -13.07
C THR A 49 8.59 9.31 -12.38
N LYS A 50 9.89 9.31 -12.70
CA LYS A 50 10.88 8.44 -12.04
C LYS A 50 10.91 8.65 -10.51
N SER A 51 10.77 9.89 -10.06
CA SER A 51 10.81 10.22 -8.62
C SER A 51 9.63 9.61 -7.85
N GLN A 52 8.45 9.50 -8.46
CA GLN A 52 7.31 8.81 -7.85
C GLN A 52 7.58 7.32 -7.70
N VAL A 53 8.18 6.68 -8.72
CA VAL A 53 8.59 5.26 -8.65
C VAL A 53 9.63 5.04 -7.55
N GLU A 54 10.66 5.87 -7.48
CA GLU A 54 11.71 5.77 -6.45
C GLU A 54 11.15 5.96 -5.04
N LYS A 55 10.21 6.91 -4.84
CA LYS A 55 9.52 7.12 -3.57
C LYS A 55 8.69 5.88 -3.17
N PHE A 56 7.98 5.30 -4.13
CA PHE A 56 7.17 4.12 -3.89
C PHE A 56 8.01 2.90 -3.51
N LEU A 57 9.12 2.65 -4.22
CA LEU A 57 10.04 1.55 -3.90
C LEU A 57 10.57 1.65 -2.45
N LYS A 58 11.07 2.82 -2.05
CA LYS A 58 11.51 3.07 -0.65
C LYS A 58 10.39 2.85 0.36
N THR A 59 9.16 3.21 0.00
CA THR A 59 7.99 3.00 0.86
C THR A 59 7.74 1.51 1.07
N ILE A 60 7.75 0.72 -0.01
CA ILE A 60 7.55 -0.74 0.05
C ILE A 60 8.65 -1.42 0.86
N GLU A 61 9.92 -1.03 0.68
CA GLU A 61 11.03 -1.53 1.50
C GLU A 61 10.78 -1.30 2.99
N GLY A 62 10.35 -0.10 3.37
CA GLY A 62 10.01 0.23 4.76
C GLY A 62 8.84 -0.59 5.30
N CYS A 63 7.80 -0.84 4.49
CA CYS A 63 6.68 -1.70 4.88
C CYS A 63 7.11 -3.15 5.07
N VAL A 64 7.93 -3.69 4.15
CA VAL A 64 8.44 -5.07 4.24
C VAL A 64 9.34 -5.24 5.45
N TYR A 65 10.18 -4.26 5.77
CA TYR A 65 11.00 -4.29 6.98
C TYR A 65 10.11 -4.41 8.23
N ARG A 66 9.01 -3.65 8.29
CA ARG A 66 8.08 -3.68 9.43
C ARG A 66 7.29 -4.98 9.55
N LEU A 67 7.00 -5.65 8.44
CA LEU A 67 6.33 -6.96 8.41
C LEU A 67 7.23 -8.12 8.85
N LYS A 68 8.55 -7.97 8.75
CA LYS A 68 9.53 -8.99 9.15
C LYS A 68 9.92 -8.92 10.63
N GLN A 69 9.53 -7.85 11.34
CA GLN A 69 9.73 -7.71 12.78
C GLN A 69 8.62 -8.44 13.54
#